data_AF-A0A7Y4WSK4-F1
#
_entry.id   AF-A0A7Y4WSK4-F1
#
_cell.length_a   1.000
_cell.length_b   1.000
_cell.length_c   1.000
_cell.angle_alpha   90.00
_cell.angle_beta   90.00
_cell.angle_gamma   90.00
#
_symmetry.space_group_name_H-M   'P 1'
#
loop_
_entity.id
_entity.type
_entity.pdbx_description
1 polymer ?
#
loop_
_entity_poly.entity_id
_entity_poly.type
_entity_poly.pdbx_seq_one_letter_code
_entity_poly.pdbx_strand_id
1 'polypeptide(L)'
;EDRKLEEIERAALMDAGILALETKLATAQAELKAATDALSKAQSALAALDQERTKLLDDGDRRAHDEALAVLSQAIASEDLQTMYREARTTRTTDDDRLVQQIELTQNATAKAEAEVTKIRDETREIARRRSELEGVRDKVRAKNYDGPWGQFQINNNDMLGELIGGIVRGALQGAVLWDVFERGYSKRRDWDDDDDDDDDDRRKNTWGKSPRFRLPSSGFPKIGGKIGGGSRSGGFRTGGRF
;
A
#
# COMPACT_ATOMS: atom_id res chain seq x y z
N GLU A 1 13.71 -35.67 35.39
CA GLU A 1 15.06 -35.08 35.23
C GLU A 1 15.00 -33.77 34.47
N ASP A 2 14.02 -33.63 33.59
CA ASP A 2 13.68 -32.43 32.78
C ASP A 2 13.65 -31.10 33.55
N ARG A 3 12.98 -31.03 34.72
CA ARG A 3 12.96 -29.79 35.52
C ARG A 3 14.34 -29.31 35.97
N LYS A 4 15.25 -30.23 36.28
CA LYS A 4 16.61 -29.86 36.71
C LYS A 4 17.44 -29.37 35.52
N LEU A 5 17.18 -29.90 34.32
CA LEU A 5 17.80 -29.43 33.08
C LEU A 5 17.29 -28.02 32.72
N GLU A 6 15.99 -27.78 32.81
CA GLU A 6 15.38 -26.45 32.60
C GLU A 6 15.92 -25.40 33.57
N GLU A 7 16.12 -25.75 34.85
CA GLU A 7 16.68 -24.84 35.85
C GLU A 7 18.14 -24.46 35.56
N ILE A 8 18.96 -25.43 35.13
CA ILE A 8 20.37 -25.20 34.77
C ILE A 8 20.46 -24.37 33.48
N GLU A 9 19.65 -24.70 32.48
CA GLU A 9 19.57 -23.95 31.22
C GLU A 9 19.15 -22.51 31.47
N ARG A 10 18.11 -22.29 32.29
CA ARG A 10 17.65 -20.96 32.64
C ARG A 10 18.70 -20.16 33.42
N ALA A 11 19.43 -20.80 34.34
CA ALA A 11 20.51 -20.14 35.07
C ALA A 11 21.64 -19.70 34.12
N ALA A 12 22.04 -20.56 33.18
CA ALA A 12 23.05 -20.23 32.18
C ALA A 12 22.59 -19.09 31.24
N LEU A 13 21.31 -19.05 30.88
CA LEU A 13 20.74 -17.96 30.08
C LEU A 13 20.65 -16.64 30.87
N MET A 14 20.34 -16.70 32.17
CA MET A 14 20.36 -15.53 33.05
C MET A 14 21.78 -14.96 33.19
N ASP A 15 22.79 -15.82 33.36
CA ASP A 15 24.20 -15.41 33.41
C ASP A 15 24.67 -14.81 32.07
N ALA A 16 24.13 -15.27 30.94
CA ALA A 16 24.35 -14.71 29.62
C ALA A 16 23.59 -13.38 29.36
N GLY A 17 22.78 -12.91 30.33
CA GLY A 17 22.08 -11.63 30.26
C GLY A 17 20.73 -11.64 29.52
N ILE A 18 20.08 -12.81 29.39
CA ILE A 18 18.82 -12.95 28.63
C ILE A 18 17.68 -12.06 29.14
N LEU A 19 17.67 -11.72 30.44
CA LEU A 19 16.62 -10.91 31.07
C LEU A 19 16.43 -9.55 30.37
N ALA A 20 17.52 -8.93 29.91
CA ALA A 20 17.44 -7.65 29.20
C ALA A 20 16.82 -7.79 27.79
N LEU A 21 16.95 -8.97 27.17
CA LEU A 21 16.35 -9.26 25.87
C LEU A 21 14.87 -9.64 26.03
N GLU A 22 14.53 -10.45 27.05
CA GLU A 22 13.15 -10.82 27.36
C GLU A 22 12.30 -9.59 27.72
N THR A 23 12.85 -8.68 28.51
CA THR A 23 12.17 -7.41 28.85
C THR A 23 11.95 -6.55 27.61
N LYS A 24 12.96 -6.37 26.76
CA LYS A 24 12.82 -5.64 25.48
C LYS A 24 11.77 -6.29 24.57
N LEU A 25 11.78 -7.62 24.46
CA LEU A 25 10.81 -8.36 23.67
C LEU A 25 9.39 -8.18 24.21
N ALA A 26 9.20 -8.31 25.53
CA ALA A 26 7.91 -8.10 26.17
C ALA A 26 7.38 -6.67 25.97
N THR A 27 8.25 -5.65 26.09
CA THR A 27 7.88 -4.25 25.81
C THR A 27 7.49 -4.07 24.34
N ALA A 28 8.30 -4.56 23.39
CA ALA A 28 8.01 -4.44 21.97
C ALA A 28 6.71 -5.16 21.57
N GLN A 29 6.44 -6.34 22.15
CA GLN A 29 5.19 -7.07 21.94
C GLN A 29 3.98 -6.30 22.48
N ALA A 30 4.11 -5.67 23.66
CA ALA A 30 3.05 -4.85 24.23
C ALA A 30 2.76 -3.61 23.37
N GLU A 31 3.80 -2.94 22.86
CA GLU A 31 3.67 -1.79 21.96
C GLU A 31 3.03 -2.18 20.62
N LEU A 32 3.47 -3.29 20.02
CA LEU A 32 2.89 -3.83 18.77
C LEU A 32 1.41 -4.16 18.95
N LYS A 33 1.05 -4.79 20.07
CA LYS A 33 -0.34 -5.09 20.41
C LYS A 33 -1.17 -3.81 20.53
N ALA A 34 -0.69 -2.83 21.29
CA ALA A 34 -1.39 -1.55 21.45
C ALA A 34 -1.60 -0.82 20.11
N ALA A 35 -0.58 -0.79 19.25
CA ALA A 35 -0.68 -0.21 17.92
C ALA A 35 -1.68 -0.97 17.02
N THR A 36 -1.70 -2.30 17.10
CA THR A 36 -2.63 -3.15 16.34
C THR A 36 -4.07 -2.94 16.80
N ASP A 37 -4.30 -2.85 18.11
CA ASP A 37 -5.62 -2.58 18.68
C ASP A 37 -6.13 -1.19 18.27
N ALA A 38 -5.25 -0.17 18.30
CA ALA A 38 -5.57 1.17 17.83
C ALA A 38 -5.93 1.21 16.34
N LEU A 39 -5.18 0.48 15.50
CA LEU A 39 -5.46 0.36 14.07
C LEU A 39 -6.81 -0.32 13.82
N SER A 40 -7.11 -1.42 14.51
CA SER A 40 -8.38 -2.14 14.39
C SER A 40 -9.58 -1.24 14.78
N LYS A 41 -9.43 -0.48 15.86
CA LYS A 41 -10.44 0.50 16.29
C LYS A 41 -10.67 1.59 15.24
N ALA A 42 -9.59 2.14 14.67
CA ALA A 42 -9.67 3.17 13.63
C ALA A 42 -10.34 2.63 12.34
N GLN A 43 -9.99 1.41 11.91
CA GLN A 43 -10.61 0.75 10.77
C GLN A 43 -12.11 0.51 11.00
N SER A 44 -12.49 0.10 12.21
CA SER A 44 -13.90 -0.12 12.57
C SER A 44 -14.71 1.19 12.57
N ALA A 45 -14.14 2.27 13.12
CA ALA A 45 -14.76 3.59 13.09
C ALA A 45 -14.95 4.10 11.66
N LEU A 46 -13.96 3.89 10.78
CA LEU A 46 -14.04 4.28 9.39
C LEU A 46 -15.11 3.49 8.63
N ALA A 47 -15.21 2.17 8.86
CA ALA A 47 -16.27 1.36 8.29
C ALA A 47 -17.67 1.83 8.74
N ALA A 48 -17.83 2.24 10.00
CA ALA A 48 -19.08 2.81 10.50
C ALA A 48 -19.43 4.14 9.82
N LEU A 49 -18.45 5.03 9.63
CA LEU A 49 -18.63 6.29 8.90
C LEU A 49 -19.01 6.06 7.43
N ASP A 50 -18.41 5.08 6.77
CA ASP A 50 -18.75 4.72 5.38
C ASP A 50 -20.19 4.17 5.28
N GLN A 51 -20.62 3.38 6.27
CA GLN A 51 -22.01 2.90 6.34
C GLN A 51 -23.00 4.05 6.59
N GLU A 52 -22.69 4.97 7.49
CA GLU A 52 -23.51 6.15 7.77
C GLU A 52 -23.61 7.04 6.52
N ARG A 53 -22.49 7.29 5.85
CA ARG A 53 -22.45 8.02 4.58
C ARG A 53 -23.31 7.33 3.51
N THR A 54 -23.23 6.01 3.40
CA THR A 54 -24.03 5.24 2.43
C THR A 54 -25.51 5.37 2.75
N LYS A 55 -25.92 5.21 4.01
CA LYS A 55 -27.31 5.43 4.45
C LYS A 55 -27.80 6.83 4.11
N LEU A 56 -27.00 7.86 4.44
CA LEU A 56 -27.32 9.23 4.08
C LEU A 56 -27.47 9.42 2.56
N LEU A 57 -26.74 8.67 1.73
CA LEU A 57 -26.86 8.75 0.26
C LEU A 57 -28.01 7.90 -0.30
N ASP A 58 -28.38 6.81 0.37
CA ASP A 58 -29.42 5.85 -0.05
C ASP A 58 -30.81 6.15 0.53
N ASP A 59 -30.93 6.99 1.56
CA ASP A 59 -32.21 7.55 1.99
C ASP A 59 -32.81 8.30 0.78
N GLY A 60 -33.71 7.59 0.08
CA GLY A 60 -34.08 7.77 -1.32
C GLY A 60 -34.72 9.11 -1.68
N ASP A 61 -34.93 9.99 -0.71
CA ASP A 61 -35.37 11.35 -0.93
C ASP A 61 -34.31 12.15 -1.68
N ARG A 62 -33.01 11.92 -1.52
CA ARG A 62 -32.02 12.81 -2.15
C ARG A 62 -32.00 12.74 -3.68
N ARG A 63 -32.20 11.57 -4.31
CA ARG A 63 -32.27 11.51 -5.79
C ARG A 63 -33.55 12.13 -6.35
N ALA A 64 -34.70 11.82 -5.74
CA ALA A 64 -35.97 12.42 -6.14
C ALA A 64 -35.98 13.94 -5.90
N HIS A 65 -35.34 14.38 -4.80
CA HIS A 65 -35.20 15.78 -4.44
C HIS A 65 -34.15 16.48 -5.32
N ASP A 66 -33.03 15.83 -5.67
CA ASP A 66 -32.02 16.36 -6.60
C ASP A 66 -32.58 16.44 -8.02
N GLU A 67 -33.39 15.47 -8.47
CA GLU A 67 -34.12 15.52 -9.74
C GLU A 67 -35.17 16.65 -9.72
N ALA A 68 -35.95 16.78 -8.65
CA ALA A 68 -36.89 17.89 -8.50
C ALA A 68 -36.18 19.24 -8.46
N LEU A 69 -35.03 19.34 -7.77
CA LEU A 69 -34.20 20.54 -7.72
C LEU A 69 -33.57 20.84 -9.08
N ALA A 70 -33.16 19.82 -9.85
CA ALA A 70 -32.65 19.96 -11.19
C ALA A 70 -33.72 20.45 -12.16
N VAL A 71 -34.95 19.91 -12.08
CA VAL A 71 -36.09 20.40 -12.88
C VAL A 71 -36.44 21.83 -12.49
N LEU A 72 -36.48 22.15 -11.19
CA LEU A 72 -36.79 23.49 -10.70
C LEU A 72 -35.70 24.50 -11.07
N SER A 73 -34.43 24.14 -10.91
CA SER A 73 -33.29 24.99 -11.28
C SER A 73 -33.16 25.13 -12.79
N GLN A 74 -33.50 24.12 -13.58
CA GLN A 74 -33.54 24.22 -15.04
C GLN A 74 -34.71 25.09 -15.52
N ALA A 75 -35.87 25.01 -14.86
CA ALA A 75 -36.98 25.93 -15.09
C ALA A 75 -36.60 27.38 -14.74
N ILE A 76 -35.99 27.60 -13.57
CA ILE A 76 -35.49 28.93 -13.14
C ILE A 76 -34.34 29.42 -14.02
N ALA A 77 -33.42 28.56 -14.46
CA ALA A 77 -32.32 28.93 -15.34
C ALA A 77 -32.79 29.20 -16.78
N SER A 78 -33.88 28.56 -17.21
CA SER A 78 -34.54 28.87 -18.49
C SER A 78 -35.23 30.24 -18.45
N GLU A 79 -35.63 30.69 -17.26
CA GLU A 79 -36.10 32.03 -16.97
C GLU A 79 -34.90 32.92 -16.59
N ASP A 80 -34.08 33.24 -17.60
CA ASP A 80 -32.84 34.03 -17.49
C ASP A 80 -32.99 35.20 -16.49
N LEU A 81 -32.08 35.30 -15.51
CA LEU A 81 -32.07 36.36 -14.50
C LEU A 81 -32.09 37.77 -15.13
N GLN A 82 -31.56 37.91 -16.36
CA GLN A 82 -31.65 39.13 -17.14
C GLN A 82 -33.09 39.43 -17.59
N THR A 83 -33.91 38.40 -17.85
CA THR A 83 -35.34 38.52 -18.13
C THR A 83 -36.09 38.96 -16.89
N MET A 84 -35.86 38.35 -15.71
CA MET A 84 -36.41 38.85 -14.45
C MET A 84 -35.97 40.30 -14.16
N TYR A 85 -34.71 40.67 -14.43
CA TYR A 85 -34.23 42.05 -14.32
C TYR A 85 -34.93 43.02 -15.28
N ARG A 86 -35.26 42.59 -16.51
CA ARG A 86 -36.03 43.39 -17.47
C ARG A 86 -37.48 43.55 -17.01
N GLU A 87 -38.08 42.50 -16.47
CA GLU A 87 -39.47 42.48 -16.00
C GLU A 87 -39.68 43.26 -14.69
N ALA A 88 -38.74 43.15 -13.74
CA ALA A 88 -38.71 43.97 -12.53
C ALA A 88 -38.53 45.46 -12.85
N ARG A 89 -37.74 45.79 -13.89
CA ARG A 89 -37.62 47.18 -14.38
C ARG A 89 -38.92 47.73 -14.97
N THR A 90 -39.77 46.89 -15.56
CA THR A 90 -41.11 47.28 -16.01
C THR A 90 -42.10 47.42 -14.85
N THR A 91 -41.89 46.71 -13.74
CA THR A 91 -42.78 46.65 -12.57
C THR A 91 -42.11 47.35 -11.39
N ARG A 92 -41.88 48.66 -11.52
CA ARG A 92 -40.91 49.42 -10.71
C ARG A 92 -41.31 49.52 -9.23
N THR A 93 -41.00 48.52 -8.41
CA THR A 93 -41.05 48.56 -6.94
C THR A 93 -39.68 48.28 -6.32
N THR A 94 -39.34 48.95 -5.21
CA THR A 94 -38.05 48.78 -4.52
C THR A 94 -37.84 47.39 -3.91
N ASP A 95 -38.92 46.64 -3.74
CA ASP A 95 -38.88 45.31 -3.12
C ASP A 95 -38.46 44.23 -4.14
N ASP A 96 -38.83 44.38 -5.41
CA ASP A 96 -38.40 43.49 -6.50
C ASP A 96 -36.89 43.61 -6.75
N ASP A 97 -36.34 44.83 -6.78
CA ASP A 97 -34.89 45.06 -6.91
C ASP A 97 -34.09 44.43 -5.74
N ARG A 98 -34.64 44.44 -4.52
CA ARG A 98 -34.03 43.78 -3.35
C ARG A 98 -34.09 42.27 -3.45
N LEU A 99 -35.20 41.71 -3.91
CA LEU A 99 -35.36 40.27 -4.14
C LEU A 99 -34.34 39.76 -5.17
N VAL A 100 -34.17 40.49 -6.28
CA VAL A 100 -33.18 40.11 -7.30
C VAL A 100 -31.75 40.15 -6.76
N GLN A 101 -31.38 41.18 -5.97
CA GLN A 101 -30.07 41.23 -5.30
C GLN A 101 -29.88 40.06 -4.32
N GLN A 102 -30.91 39.67 -3.58
CA GLN A 102 -30.85 38.52 -2.68
C GLN A 102 -30.67 37.20 -3.44
N ILE A 103 -31.34 37.05 -4.60
CA ILE A 103 -31.16 35.89 -5.47
C ILE A 103 -29.72 35.84 -5.98
N GLU A 104 -29.15 36.95 -6.45
CA GLU A 104 -27.76 37.01 -6.93
C GLU A 104 -26.76 36.65 -5.81
N LEU A 105 -26.93 37.19 -4.61
CA LEU A 105 -26.10 36.85 -3.46
C LEU A 105 -26.20 35.37 -3.10
N THR A 106 -27.41 34.81 -3.16
CA THR A 106 -27.66 33.39 -2.87
C THR A 106 -27.02 32.50 -3.92
N GLN A 107 -27.15 32.81 -5.21
CA GLN A 107 -26.50 32.06 -6.30
C GLN A 107 -24.98 32.06 -6.18
N ASN A 108 -24.39 33.22 -5.86
CA ASN A 108 -22.96 33.32 -5.63
C ASN A 108 -22.49 32.51 -4.41
N ALA A 109 -23.30 32.47 -3.34
CA ALA A 109 -23.01 31.64 -2.17
C ALA A 109 -23.11 30.14 -2.51
N THR A 110 -24.14 29.73 -3.25
CA THR A 110 -24.31 28.35 -3.71
C THR A 110 -23.16 27.90 -4.60
N ALA A 111 -22.76 28.71 -5.59
CA ALA A 111 -21.65 28.38 -6.47
C ALA A 111 -20.32 28.19 -5.71
N LYS A 112 -20.08 29.01 -4.68
CA LYS A 112 -18.91 28.84 -3.79
C LYS A 112 -19.00 27.55 -2.98
N ALA A 113 -20.15 27.27 -2.38
CA ALA A 113 -20.37 26.05 -1.61
C ALA A 113 -20.20 24.79 -2.48
N GLU A 114 -20.69 24.78 -3.72
CA GLU A 114 -20.51 23.67 -4.66
C GLU A 114 -19.04 23.45 -5.05
N ALA A 115 -18.28 24.53 -5.25
CA ALA A 115 -16.85 24.45 -5.51
C ALA A 115 -16.09 23.88 -4.30
N GLU A 116 -16.44 24.30 -3.08
CA GLU A 116 -15.88 23.75 -1.84
C GLU A 116 -16.21 22.27 -1.66
N VAL A 117 -17.46 21.86 -1.90
CA VAL A 117 -17.89 20.45 -1.86
C VAL A 117 -17.11 19.61 -2.85
N THR A 118 -16.90 20.11 -4.08
CA THR A 118 -16.10 19.41 -5.09
C THR A 118 -14.66 19.22 -4.62
N LYS A 119 -14.04 20.28 -4.09
CA LYS A 119 -12.69 20.22 -3.53
C LYS A 119 -12.57 19.21 -2.38
N ILE A 120 -13.51 19.23 -1.43
CA ILE A 120 -13.56 18.28 -0.30
C ILE A 120 -13.68 16.84 -0.81
N ARG A 121 -14.50 16.60 -1.85
CA ARG A 121 -14.64 15.27 -2.46
C ARG A 121 -13.33 14.78 -3.08
N ASP A 122 -12.61 15.66 -3.76
CA ASP A 122 -11.32 15.33 -4.36
C ASP A 122 -10.25 15.05 -3.30
N GLU A 123 -10.18 15.87 -2.26
CA GLU A 123 -9.32 15.64 -1.10
C GLU A 123 -9.63 14.31 -0.40
N THR A 124 -10.92 13.98 -0.24
CA THR A 124 -11.36 12.71 0.35
C THR A 124 -10.94 11.51 -0.50
N ARG A 125 -11.11 11.58 -1.83
CA ARG A 125 -10.67 10.52 -2.76
C ARG A 125 -9.17 10.30 -2.67
N GLU A 126 -8.41 11.39 -2.58
CA GLU A 126 -6.96 11.34 -2.51
C GLU A 126 -6.46 10.77 -1.17
N ILE A 127 -7.10 11.12 -0.05
CA ILE A 127 -6.84 10.48 1.26
C ILE A 127 -7.15 8.98 1.21
N ALA A 128 -8.27 8.59 0.62
CA ALA A 128 -8.65 7.18 0.47
C ALA A 128 -7.64 6.40 -0.38
N ARG A 129 -7.15 7.00 -1.48
CA ARG A 129 -6.08 6.42 -2.31
C ARG A 129 -4.80 6.18 -1.49
N ARG A 130 -4.33 7.20 -0.76
CA ARG A 130 -3.12 7.10 0.08
C ARG A 130 -3.26 6.05 1.18
N ARG A 131 -4.43 5.96 1.81
CA ARG A 131 -4.74 4.90 2.77
C ARG A 131 -4.62 3.51 2.12
N SER A 132 -5.23 3.33 0.95
CA SER A 132 -5.19 2.05 0.22
C SER A 132 -3.76 1.66 -0.15
N GLU A 133 -2.91 2.62 -0.51
CA GLU A 133 -1.48 2.38 -0.75
C GLU A 133 -0.76 1.86 0.51
N LEU A 134 -0.99 2.48 1.67
CA LEU A 134 -0.38 2.06 2.95
C LEU A 134 -0.88 0.67 3.39
N GLU A 135 -2.19 0.43 3.30
CA GLU A 135 -2.78 -0.88 3.59
C GLU A 135 -2.23 -1.96 2.65
N GLY A 136 -2.09 -1.64 1.36
CA GLY A 136 -1.50 -2.55 0.39
C GLY A 136 -0.04 -2.92 0.70
N VAL A 137 0.78 -1.96 1.17
CA VAL A 137 2.15 -2.26 1.62
C VAL A 137 2.15 -3.13 2.87
N ARG A 138 1.33 -2.79 3.87
CA ARG A 138 1.17 -3.59 5.10
C ARG A 138 0.80 -5.03 4.79
N ASP A 139 -0.18 -5.22 3.91
CA ASP A 139 -0.67 -6.56 3.57
C ASP A 139 0.38 -7.37 2.80
N LYS A 140 1.20 -6.73 1.96
CA LYS A 140 2.37 -7.38 1.33
C LYS A 140 3.44 -7.79 2.35
N VAL A 141 3.75 -6.93 3.31
CA VAL A 141 4.72 -7.24 4.39
C VAL A 141 4.24 -8.46 5.19
N ARG A 142 2.95 -8.51 5.53
CA ARG A 142 2.35 -9.68 6.19
C ARG A 142 2.35 -10.93 5.31
N ALA A 143 1.99 -10.79 4.03
CA ALA A 143 1.98 -11.91 3.08
C ALA A 143 3.38 -12.52 2.85
N LYS A 144 4.44 -11.72 2.94
CA LYS A 144 5.83 -12.19 2.89
C LYS A 144 6.35 -12.73 4.22
N ASN A 145 5.52 -12.76 5.27
CA ASN A 145 5.88 -13.20 6.61
C ASN A 145 7.12 -12.48 7.16
N TYR A 146 7.26 -11.19 6.86
CA TYR A 146 8.38 -10.39 7.37
C TYR A 146 8.31 -10.16 8.89
N ASP A 147 7.18 -10.48 9.51
CA ASP A 147 6.95 -10.49 10.97
C ASP A 147 7.47 -11.80 11.64
N GLY A 148 8.08 -12.70 10.86
CA GLY A 148 8.63 -13.95 11.37
C GLY A 148 9.89 -13.75 12.24
N PRO A 149 10.14 -14.62 13.23
CA PRO A 149 11.26 -14.50 14.18
C PRO A 149 12.65 -14.59 13.53
N TRP A 150 12.73 -15.10 12.29
CA TRP A 150 13.97 -15.31 11.54
C TRP A 150 14.30 -14.16 10.57
N GLY A 151 13.40 -13.18 10.46
CA GLY A 151 13.57 -11.99 9.63
C GLY A 151 14.17 -10.84 10.42
N GLN A 152 15.08 -10.09 9.79
CA GLN A 152 15.55 -8.83 10.34
C GLN A 152 15.50 -7.72 9.30
N PHE A 153 15.08 -6.54 9.73
CA PHE A 153 15.18 -5.33 8.92
C PHE A 153 16.47 -4.61 9.27
N GLN A 154 17.35 -4.46 8.28
CA GLN A 154 18.58 -3.64 8.37
C GLN A 154 18.25 -2.17 8.09
N ILE A 155 17.14 -1.67 8.65
CA ILE A 155 16.72 -0.28 8.51
C ILE A 155 17.28 0.46 9.73
N ASN A 156 18.38 1.17 9.53
CA ASN A 156 19.15 1.80 10.62
C ASN A 156 18.47 3.01 11.29
N ASN A 157 17.26 3.41 10.88
CA ASN A 157 16.56 4.54 11.50
C ASN A 157 15.04 4.36 11.45
N ASN A 158 14.42 4.23 12.62
CA ASN A 158 12.95 4.23 12.76
C ASN A 158 12.34 5.56 12.25
N ASP A 159 13.11 6.65 12.38
CA ASP A 159 12.73 8.00 11.92
C ASP A 159 12.55 8.07 10.39
N MET A 160 13.39 7.37 9.62
CA MET A 160 13.30 7.33 8.15
C MET A 160 11.97 6.67 7.71
N LEU A 161 11.57 5.61 8.41
CA LEU A 161 10.31 4.92 8.10
C LEU A 161 9.11 5.82 8.43
N GLY A 162 9.18 6.54 9.55
CA GLY A 162 8.17 7.53 9.94
C GLY A 162 8.04 8.67 8.93
N GLU A 163 9.16 9.19 8.42
CA GLU A 163 9.17 10.22 7.37
C GLU A 163 8.58 9.73 6.06
N LEU A 164 8.88 8.49 5.66
CA LEU A 164 8.37 7.89 4.43
C LEU A 164 6.85 7.67 4.50
N ILE A 165 6.37 7.11 5.62
CA ILE A 165 4.93 6.96 5.89
C ILE A 165 4.26 8.34 5.94
N GLY A 166 4.87 9.30 6.65
CA GLY A 166 4.38 10.69 6.72
C GLY A 166 4.33 11.36 5.35
N GLY A 167 5.31 11.10 4.49
CA GLY A 167 5.35 11.56 3.11
C GLY A 167 4.22 10.98 2.27
N ILE A 168 3.87 9.70 2.45
CA ILE A 168 2.72 9.07 1.78
C ILE A 168 1.40 9.68 2.28
N VAL A 169 1.24 9.87 3.59
CA VAL A 169 0.04 10.50 4.17
C VAL A 169 -0.15 11.93 3.64
N ARG A 170 0.95 12.69 3.52
CA ARG A 170 0.94 14.05 2.92
C ARG A 170 0.81 14.04 1.40
N GLY A 171 1.00 12.90 0.74
CA GLY A 171 0.94 12.74 -0.72
C GLY A 171 2.22 13.13 -1.46
N ALA A 172 3.32 13.37 -0.75
CA ALA A 172 4.62 13.65 -1.33
C ALA A 172 5.30 12.39 -1.89
N LEU A 173 4.93 11.20 -1.37
CA LEU A 173 5.53 9.91 -1.72
C LEU A 173 4.43 8.89 -2.02
N GLN A 174 4.80 7.82 -2.74
CA GLN A 174 3.90 6.71 -3.08
C GLN A 174 4.23 5.46 -2.26
N GLY A 175 3.22 4.61 -2.04
CA GLY A 175 3.41 3.32 -1.36
C GLY A 175 4.45 2.39 -2.00
N ALA A 176 4.70 2.52 -3.31
CA ALA A 176 5.73 1.73 -3.99
C ALA A 176 7.14 1.98 -3.45
N VAL A 177 7.44 3.21 -3.03
CA VAL A 177 8.74 3.58 -2.44
C VAL A 177 8.90 2.91 -1.07
N LEU A 178 7.84 2.91 -0.27
CA LEU A 178 7.82 2.21 1.02
C LEU A 178 8.00 0.70 0.85
N TRP A 179 7.38 0.10 -0.17
CA TRP A 179 7.56 -1.31 -0.49
C TRP A 179 9.02 -1.65 -0.83
N ASP A 180 9.65 -0.87 -1.70
CA ASP A 180 11.05 -1.07 -2.11
C ASP A 180 12.02 -0.96 -0.92
N VAL A 181 11.75 -0.07 0.03
CA VAL A 181 12.52 0.03 1.28
C VAL A 181 12.38 -1.25 2.12
N PHE A 182 11.17 -1.81 2.26
CA PHE A 182 10.99 -3.07 2.98
C PHE A 182 11.67 -4.25 2.28
N GLU A 183 11.55 -4.33 0.95
CA GLU A 183 12.14 -5.42 0.15
C GLU A 183 13.67 -5.41 0.21
N ARG A 184 14.29 -4.22 0.13
CA ARG A 184 15.75 -4.07 0.22
C ARG A 184 16.28 -4.17 1.64
N GLY A 185 15.50 -3.68 2.61
CA GLY A 185 15.89 -3.66 4.01
C GLY A 185 15.74 -5.00 4.71
N TYR A 186 14.95 -5.93 4.15
CA TYR A 186 14.73 -7.24 4.74
C TYR A 186 15.89 -8.20 4.43
N SER A 187 16.47 -8.79 5.47
CA SER A 187 17.39 -9.91 5.38
C SER A 187 16.82 -11.07 6.18
N LYS A 188 16.68 -12.25 5.55
CA LYS A 188 16.51 -13.50 6.30
C LYS A 188 17.84 -13.81 6.99
N ARG A 189 17.82 -14.25 8.25
CA ARG A 189 19.02 -14.87 8.82
C ARG A 189 19.30 -16.14 8.01
N ARG A 190 20.57 -16.33 7.61
CA ARG A 190 21.01 -17.60 7.01
C ARG A 190 20.76 -18.67 8.09
N ASP A 191 19.94 -19.66 7.77
CA ASP A 191 19.78 -20.82 8.63
C ASP A 191 21.18 -21.44 8.75
N TRP A 192 21.68 -21.60 9.98
CA TRP A 192 23.04 -22.07 10.28
C TRP A 192 23.23 -23.58 9.98
N ASP A 193 22.31 -24.19 9.24
CA ASP A 193 22.24 -25.63 8.98
C ASP A 193 22.66 -26.02 7.54
N ASP A 194 23.15 -25.08 6.73
CA ASP A 194 23.52 -25.31 5.31
C ASP A 194 25.05 -25.44 5.06
N ASP A 195 25.90 -25.48 6.10
CA ASP A 195 27.37 -25.57 5.96
C ASP A 195 27.98 -26.88 6.55
N ASP A 196 27.22 -27.99 6.56
CA ASP A 196 27.72 -29.33 6.97
C ASP A 196 27.66 -30.39 5.85
N ASP A 197 27.63 -29.97 4.57
CA ASP A 197 27.81 -30.85 3.39
C ASP A 197 29.07 -30.49 2.58
N ASP A 198 30.13 -30.00 3.25
CA ASP A 198 31.48 -29.90 2.67
C ASP A 198 32.20 -31.26 2.76
N ASP A 199 32.10 -32.03 1.67
CA ASP A 199 33.21 -32.75 1.04
C ASP A 199 34.12 -33.61 1.94
N ASP A 200 33.55 -34.65 2.57
CA ASP A 200 34.31 -35.83 3.00
C ASP A 200 34.25 -36.92 1.92
N ASP A 201 34.74 -36.63 0.71
CA ASP A 201 35.27 -37.67 -0.18
C ASP A 201 36.18 -37.08 -1.27
N ASP A 202 37.38 -37.65 -1.35
CA ASP A 202 38.33 -37.58 -2.45
C ASP A 202 39.09 -36.26 -2.69
N ARG A 203 40.32 -36.19 -2.13
CA ARG A 203 41.58 -36.14 -2.93
C ARG A 203 42.78 -35.88 -2.02
N ARG A 204 43.52 -36.93 -1.66
CA ARG A 204 45.01 -36.97 -1.65
C ARG A 204 45.55 -38.29 -1.10
N LYS A 205 45.62 -39.30 -1.96
CA LYS A 205 46.76 -40.21 -2.18
C LYS A 205 46.22 -41.43 -2.92
N ASN A 206 46.55 -41.54 -4.21
CA ASN A 206 47.30 -42.69 -4.69
C ASN A 206 47.72 -42.50 -6.14
N THR A 207 49.05 -42.50 -6.26
CA THR A 207 49.87 -42.62 -7.44
C THR A 207 49.65 -44.00 -8.08
N TRP A 208 49.76 -44.06 -9.42
CA TRP A 208 49.83 -45.25 -10.31
C TRP A 208 48.55 -45.71 -11.01
N GLY A 209 48.53 -45.58 -12.35
CA GLY A 209 47.71 -46.43 -13.23
C GLY A 209 47.13 -45.73 -14.45
N LYS A 210 47.43 -46.24 -15.65
CA LYS A 210 47.11 -45.70 -16.98
C LYS A 210 45.65 -45.98 -17.42
N SER A 211 45.15 -45.14 -18.32
CA SER A 211 43.86 -45.16 -19.08
C SER A 211 43.60 -46.50 -19.85
N PRO A 212 42.38 -46.84 -20.38
CA PRO A 212 41.52 -46.01 -21.24
C PRO A 212 39.97 -46.14 -21.10
N ARG A 213 39.28 -45.23 -21.83
CA ARG A 213 37.84 -44.96 -21.97
C ARG A 213 36.96 -46.18 -22.32
N PHE A 214 35.71 -46.23 -21.81
CA PHE A 214 34.58 -46.88 -22.49
C PHE A 214 33.23 -46.16 -22.25
N ARG A 215 32.39 -46.15 -23.31
CA ARG A 215 31.06 -45.55 -23.42
C ARG A 215 29.98 -46.36 -22.68
N LEU A 216 28.95 -45.65 -22.22
CA LEU A 216 27.65 -46.13 -21.72
C LEU A 216 26.89 -47.03 -22.71
N PRO A 217 25.92 -47.81 -22.20
CA PRO A 217 24.59 -47.80 -22.79
C PRO A 217 23.47 -47.43 -21.80
N SER A 218 22.39 -47.00 -22.43
CA SER A 218 21.12 -46.46 -21.97
C SER A 218 20.30 -47.22 -20.92
N SER A 219 19.63 -46.47 -20.04
CA SER A 219 18.16 -46.48 -19.84
C SER A 219 17.81 -45.18 -19.08
N GLY A 220 16.79 -44.38 -19.35
CA GLY A 220 15.66 -44.48 -20.26
C GLY A 220 14.39 -44.08 -19.51
N PHE A 221 14.06 -42.79 -19.38
CA PHE A 221 12.68 -42.27 -19.19
C PHE A 221 12.61 -40.76 -19.59
N PRO A 222 11.46 -40.23 -20.05
CA PRO A 222 11.40 -39.35 -21.21
C PRO A 222 10.88 -37.92 -20.96
N LYS A 223 11.45 -37.03 -21.76
CA LYS A 223 10.92 -35.82 -22.42
C LYS A 223 9.64 -35.17 -21.88
N ILE A 224 9.87 -33.98 -21.33
CA ILE A 224 9.02 -32.78 -21.39
C ILE A 224 8.67 -32.46 -22.85
N GLY A 225 7.38 -32.28 -23.12
CA GLY A 225 6.86 -31.65 -24.33
C GLY A 225 6.16 -30.34 -23.98
N GLY A 226 6.58 -29.23 -24.61
CA GLY A 226 5.93 -27.93 -24.46
C GLY A 226 6.73 -26.81 -25.14
N LYS A 227 6.30 -26.42 -26.34
CA LYS A 227 6.91 -25.41 -27.22
C LYS A 227 6.62 -23.98 -26.73
N ILE A 228 7.65 -23.16 -26.51
CA ILE A 228 7.69 -21.69 -26.73
C ILE A 228 9.16 -21.40 -27.07
N GLY A 229 9.58 -21.04 -28.28
CA GLY A 229 9.25 -19.80 -28.98
C GLY A 229 10.39 -18.81 -28.76
N GLY A 230 11.32 -18.67 -29.72
CA GLY A 230 12.44 -17.72 -29.60
C GLY A 230 13.54 -17.93 -30.64
N GLY A 231 13.27 -17.53 -31.88
CA GLY A 231 14.30 -17.45 -32.92
C GLY A 231 15.16 -16.22 -32.71
N SER A 232 16.47 -16.43 -32.49
CA SER A 232 17.48 -15.41 -32.67
C SER A 232 18.43 -15.87 -33.77
N ARG A 233 18.41 -15.16 -34.90
CA ARG A 233 19.38 -15.33 -35.98
C ARG A 233 20.20 -14.06 -36.12
N SER A 234 21.50 -14.32 -36.16
CA SER A 234 22.64 -13.45 -36.39
C SER A 234 22.61 -12.63 -37.69
N GLY A 235 23.33 -11.50 -37.66
CA GLY A 235 23.89 -10.80 -38.83
C GLY A 235 23.92 -9.29 -38.54
N GLY A 236 25.04 -8.58 -38.39
CA GLY A 236 26.37 -8.79 -38.93
C GLY A 236 26.60 -7.89 -40.14
N PHE A 237 26.65 -6.56 -39.97
CA PHE A 237 27.24 -5.65 -40.95
C PHE A 237 27.94 -4.45 -40.27
N ARG A 238 29.23 -4.33 -40.56
CA ARG A 238 30.08 -3.14 -40.40
C ARG A 238 30.34 -2.58 -41.80
N THR A 239 30.27 -1.26 -41.93
CA THR A 239 30.95 -0.32 -42.87
C THR A 239 30.07 0.93 -42.86
N GLY A 240 30.51 2.18 -42.80
CA GLY A 240 31.81 2.82 -42.98
C GLY A 240 31.57 4.10 -43.80
N GLY A 241 32.00 5.26 -43.30
CA GLY A 241 32.33 6.42 -44.16
C GLY A 241 31.39 7.63 -44.21
N ARG A 242 31.80 8.68 -43.46
CA ARG A 242 32.04 10.10 -43.81
C ARG A 242 31.03 10.97 -44.59
N PHE A 243 31.06 12.23 -44.10
CA PHE A 243 30.55 13.54 -44.56
C PHE A 243 29.10 13.87 -44.24
#